data_AF-D2ZT33-F1
#
_entry.id   AF-D2ZT33-F1
#
_cell.length_a   1.000
_cell.length_b   1.000
_cell.length_c   1.000
_cell.angle_alpha   90.00
_cell.angle_beta   90.00
_cell.angle_gamma   90.00
#
_symmetry.space_group_name_H-M   'P 1'
#
loop_
_entity.id
_entity.type
_entity.pdbx_description
1 polymer ?
#
loop_
_entity_poly.entity_id
_entity_poly.type
_entity_poly.pdbx_seq_one_letter_code
_entity_poly.pdbx_strand_id
1 'polypeptide(L)'
;MLTEAKPIVRPVRVNPSFVAPDNSYPHYRLIPIETQTGRYYCLFFYVSAKEFLILEPKAKRHLAVARLSEYLQNAAFAVYETVTGAAP
;
A
#
# COMPACT_ATOMS: atom_id res chain seq x y z
N MET A 1 12.19 7.62 25.90
CA MET A 1 11.16 7.63 24.84
C MET A 1 11.88 7.54 23.51
N LEU A 2 11.66 6.48 22.72
CA LEU A 2 12.14 6.44 21.33
C LEU A 2 11.30 7.44 20.53
N THR A 3 11.78 8.67 20.40
CA THR A 3 11.37 9.57 19.32
C THR A 3 11.99 9.05 18.02
N GLU A 4 11.59 7.86 17.58
CA GLU A 4 11.86 7.45 16.22
C GLU A 4 10.92 8.22 15.31
N ALA A 5 11.50 9.03 14.43
CA ALA A 5 10.76 9.75 13.43
C ALA A 5 9.91 8.75 12.62
N LYS A 6 8.61 9.05 12.46
CA LYS A 6 7.70 8.21 11.68
C LYS A 6 8.30 7.95 10.29
N PRO A 7 8.43 6.67 9.85
CA PRO A 7 8.96 6.34 8.54
C PRO A 7 8.25 7.09 7.43
N ILE A 8 9.02 7.72 6.54
CA ILE A 8 8.48 8.38 5.35
C ILE A 8 8.07 7.30 4.35
N VAL A 9 6.77 7.20 4.09
CA VAL A 9 6.23 6.25 3.12
C VAL A 9 6.49 6.76 1.70
N ARG A 10 7.26 6.01 0.92
CA ARG A 10 7.52 6.29 -0.51
C ARG A 10 7.06 5.09 -1.36
N PRO A 11 5.78 5.02 -1.75
CA PRO A 11 5.28 3.89 -2.51
C PRO A 11 5.94 3.82 -3.88
N VAL A 12 6.33 2.61 -4.30
CA VAL A 12 6.70 2.33 -5.69
C VAL A 12 5.42 2.32 -6.51
N ARG A 13 5.31 3.23 -7.48
CA ARG A 13 4.15 3.31 -8.36
C ARG A 13 4.20 2.19 -9.38
N VAL A 14 3.12 1.43 -9.49
CA VAL A 14 3.03 0.27 -10.37
C VAL A 14 1.75 0.30 -11.19
N ASN A 15 1.78 -0.30 -12.37
CA ASN A 15 0.59 -0.46 -13.20
C ASN A 15 -0.38 -1.51 -12.58
N PRO A 16 -1.66 -1.53 -12.99
CA PRO A 16 -2.64 -2.48 -12.44
C PRO A 16 -2.27 -3.96 -12.62
N SER A 17 -1.59 -4.31 -13.71
CA SER A 17 -1.15 -5.67 -14.02
C SER A 17 0.15 -6.09 -13.33
N PHE A 18 0.74 -5.22 -12.50
CA PHE A 18 1.94 -5.54 -11.77
C PHE A 18 1.71 -6.71 -10.81
N VAL A 19 2.58 -7.71 -10.93
CA VAL A 19 2.74 -8.83 -10.01
C VAL A 19 4.09 -8.65 -9.34
N ALA A 20 4.12 -8.64 -8.00
CA ALA A 20 5.37 -8.52 -7.26
C ALA A 20 6.22 -9.80 -7.47
N PRO A 21 7.54 -9.68 -7.66
CA PRO A 21 8.43 -10.84 -7.67
C PRO A 21 8.34 -11.63 -6.37
N ASP A 22 8.63 -12.94 -6.41
CA ASP A 22 8.47 -13.83 -5.23
C ASP A 22 9.31 -13.39 -4.02
N ASN A 23 10.48 -12.79 -4.25
CA ASN A 23 11.33 -12.26 -3.18
C ASN A 23 10.85 -10.92 -2.59
N SER A 24 9.76 -10.36 -3.13
CA SER A 24 9.17 -9.09 -2.73
C SER A 24 7.95 -9.27 -1.81
N TYR A 25 7.68 -10.51 -1.38
CA TYR A 25 6.69 -10.81 -0.35
C TYR A 25 7.36 -10.94 1.03
N PRO A 26 6.67 -10.53 2.11
CA PRO A 26 5.38 -9.86 2.08
C PRO A 26 5.53 -8.36 1.75
N HIS A 27 4.44 -7.73 1.28
CA HIS A 27 4.42 -6.31 0.97
C HIS A 27 3.05 -5.67 1.18
N TYR A 28 3.04 -4.35 1.32
CA TYR A 28 1.83 -3.55 1.31
C TYR A 28 1.48 -3.12 -0.11
N ARG A 29 0.18 -3.09 -0.44
CA ARG A 29 -0.31 -2.59 -1.73
C ARG A 29 -1.52 -1.67 -1.55
N LEU A 30 -1.40 -0.45 -2.05
CA LEU A 30 -2.51 0.50 -2.20
C LEU A 30 -3.15 0.31 -3.57
N ILE A 31 -4.43 -0.06 -3.59
CA ILE A 31 -5.21 -0.25 -4.82
C ILE A 31 -6.29 0.83 -4.89
N PRO A 32 -6.32 1.69 -5.92
CA PRO A 32 -7.37 2.68 -6.07
C PRO A 32 -8.69 1.99 -6.37
N ILE A 33 -9.74 2.44 -5.72
CA ILE A 33 -11.12 2.04 -6.00
C ILE A 33 -11.92 3.28 -6.38
N GLU A 34 -12.69 3.15 -7.45
CA GLU A 34 -13.61 4.18 -7.89
C GLU A 34 -14.94 3.98 -7.18
N THR A 35 -15.45 5.05 -6.58
CA THR A 35 -16.75 5.05 -5.92
C THR A 35 -17.55 6.24 -6.42
N GLN A 36 -18.88 6.18 -6.32
CA GLN A 36 -19.75 7.32 -6.63
C GLN A 36 -19.36 8.59 -5.85
N THR A 37 -18.75 8.43 -4.67
CA THR A 37 -18.34 9.51 -3.76
C THR A 37 -16.89 9.97 -3.95
N GLY A 38 -16.25 9.59 -5.07
CA GLY A 38 -14.87 9.94 -5.42
C GLY A 38 -13.86 8.81 -5.27
N ARG A 39 -12.58 9.16 -5.37
CA ARG A 39 -11.46 8.21 -5.35
C ARG A 39 -11.07 7.80 -3.92
N TYR A 40 -11.04 6.49 -3.68
CA TYR A 40 -10.57 5.88 -2.43
C TYR A 40 -9.50 4.83 -2.74
N TYR A 41 -8.91 4.26 -1.70
CA TYR A 41 -7.95 3.18 -1.79
C TYR A 41 -8.33 2.06 -0.84
N CYS A 42 -8.08 0.83 -1.28
CA CYS A 42 -8.00 -0.33 -0.41
C CYS A 42 -6.52 -0.60 -0.11
N LEU A 43 -6.19 -0.82 1.17
CA LEU A 43 -4.85 -1.17 1.62
C LEU A 43 -4.79 -2.67 1.92
N PHE A 44 -3.95 -3.37 1.17
CA PHE A 44 -3.69 -4.79 1.33
C PHE A 44 -2.32 -5.04 1.96
N PHE A 45 -2.20 -6.19 2.62
CA PHE A 45 -0.93 -6.81 2.98
C PHE A 45 -0.87 -8.20 2.34
N TYR A 46 -0.03 -8.35 1.31
CA TYR A 46 0.15 -9.61 0.60
C TYR A 46 1.23 -10.44 1.31
N VAL A 47 0.90 -11.68 1.65
CA VAL A 47 1.81 -12.69 2.19
C VAL A 47 2.42 -13.53 1.06
N SER A 48 1.62 -13.78 0.03
CA SER A 48 2.01 -14.44 -1.22
C SER A 48 1.15 -13.90 -2.36
N ALA A 49 1.35 -14.37 -3.59
CA ALA A 49 0.52 -13.98 -4.73
C ALA A 49 -0.98 -14.35 -4.57
N LYS A 50 -1.29 -15.32 -3.70
CA LYS A 50 -2.67 -15.83 -3.49
C LYS A 50 -3.22 -15.54 -2.09
N GLU A 51 -2.37 -15.16 -1.15
CA GLU A 51 -2.75 -14.95 0.26
C GLU A 51 -2.51 -13.49 0.64
N PHE A 52 -3.57 -12.82 1.07
CA PHE A 52 -3.53 -11.41 1.45
C PHE A 52 -4.53 -11.09 2.56
N LEU A 53 -4.23 -10.03 3.29
CA LEU A 53 -5.12 -9.40 4.26
C LEU A 53 -5.60 -8.06 3.71
N ILE A 54 -6.87 -7.74 3.93
CA ILE A 54 -7.42 -6.40 3.72
C ILE A 54 -7.26 -5.64 5.04
N LEU A 55 -6.33 -4.69 5.08
CA LEU A 55 -6.09 -3.87 6.27
C LEU A 55 -7.06 -2.70 6.36
N GLU A 56 -7.31 -2.03 5.23
CA GLU A 56 -8.26 -0.93 5.13
C GLU A 56 -9.09 -1.12 3.84
N PRO A 57 -10.39 -1.44 3.93
CA PRO A 57 -11.20 -1.71 2.74
C PRO A 57 -11.50 -0.45 1.92
N LYS A 58 -11.53 0.71 2.56
CA LYS A 58 -11.84 2.01 1.93
C LYS A 58 -11.27 3.16 2.76
N ALA A 59 -10.20 3.78 2.28
CA ALA A 59 -9.59 4.95 2.90
C ALA A 59 -9.26 6.03 1.86
N LYS A 60 -9.24 7.30 2.28
CA LYS A 60 -8.59 8.36 1.50
C LYS A 60 -7.09 8.08 1.46
N ARG A 61 -6.42 8.42 0.36
CA ARG A 61 -4.98 8.13 0.17
C ARG A 61 -4.12 8.59 1.35
N HIS A 62 -4.31 9.82 1.82
CA HIS A 62 -3.52 10.37 2.91
C HIS A 62 -3.71 9.60 4.24
N LEU A 63 -4.91 9.08 4.51
CA LEU A 63 -5.17 8.25 5.69
C LEU A 63 -4.49 6.88 5.57
N ALA A 64 -4.58 6.25 4.39
CA ALA A 64 -3.91 4.98 4.14
C ALA A 64 -2.38 5.10 4.22
N VAL A 65 -1.82 6.21 3.73
CA VAL A 65 -0.39 6.54 3.87
C VAL A 65 0.00 6.80 5.33
N ALA A 66 -0.84 7.47 6.12
CA ALA A 66 -0.59 7.66 7.54
C ALA A 66 -0.56 6.33 8.30
N ARG A 67 -1.48 5.40 8.00
CA ARG A 67 -1.49 4.04 8.53
C ARG A 67 -0.24 3.26 8.14
N LEU A 68 0.17 3.32 6.88
CA LEU A 68 1.42 2.70 6.42
C LEU A 68 2.63 3.21 7.19
N SER A 69 2.69 4.51 7.49
CA SER A 69 3.78 5.08 8.28
C SER A 69 3.84 4.48 9.70
N GLU A 70 2.69 4.14 10.30
CA GLU A 70 2.61 3.44 11.59
C GLU A 70 3.05 1.97 11.47
N TYR A 71 2.61 1.26 10.44
CA TYR A 71 3.01 -0.14 10.24
C TYR A 71 4.51 -0.29 9.95
N LEU A 72 5.08 0.61 9.15
CA LEU A 72 6.50 0.61 8.82
C LEU A 72 7.42 0.82 10.03
N GLN A 73 6.90 1.28 11.18
CA GLN A 73 7.69 1.35 12.42
C GLN A 73 8.09 -0.04 12.92
N ASN A 74 7.26 -1.05 12.67
CA ASN A 74 7.46 -2.40 13.20
C ASN A 74 7.65 -3.45 12.09
N ALA A 75 7.31 -3.10 10.84
CA ALA A 75 7.29 -4.03 9.72
C ALA A 75 7.72 -3.31 8.43
N ALA A 76 9.03 -3.26 8.18
CA ALA A 76 9.66 -2.51 7.09
C ALA A 76 9.53 -3.20 5.71
N PHE A 77 8.30 -3.59 5.33
CA PHE A 77 8.02 -4.20 4.04
C PHE A 77 7.86 -3.18 2.92
N ALA A 78 8.06 -3.64 1.67
CA ALA A 78 7.87 -2.80 0.49
C ALA A 78 6.43 -2.27 0.41
N VAL A 79 6.26 -1.08 -0.15
CA VAL A 79 4.96 -0.45 -0.38
C VAL A 79 4.79 -0.20 -1.86
N TYR A 80 3.78 -0.81 -2.47
CA TYR A 80 3.38 -0.55 -3.84
C TYR A 80 2.10 0.28 -3.88
N GLU A 81 2.01 1.20 -4.83
CA GLU A 81 0.78 1.94 -5.11
C GLU A 81 0.38 1.73 -6.56
N THR A 82 -0.77 1.10 -6.78
CA THR A 82 -1.33 0.92 -8.11
C THR A 82 -1.86 2.26 -8.61
N VAL A 83 -1.42 2.66 -9.80
CA VAL A 83 -1.89 3.88 -10.46
C VAL A 83 -2.76 3.51 -11.66
N THR A 84 -3.92 4.15 -11.77
CA THR A 84 -4.78 4.07 -12.95
C THR A 84 -4.37 5.20 -13.91
N GLY A 85 -3.77 4.82 -15.05
CA GLY A 85 -3.10 5.70 -16.02
C GLY A 85 -1.78 5.08 -16.47
N ALA A 86 -1.23 5.49 -17.62
CA ALA A 86 0.10 5.05 -18.04
C ALA A 86 1.11 5.36 -16.92
N ALA A 87 1.77 4.33 -16.38
CA ALA A 87 2.93 4.56 -15.54
C ALA A 87 3.98 5.31 -16.38
N PRO A 88 4.59 6.38 -15.86
CA PRO A 88 5.63 7.11 -16.59
C PRO A 88 6.82 6.22 -16.92
#